data_AF-A6FX37-F1
#
_entry.id   AF-A6FX37-F1
#
_cell.length_a   1.000
_cell.length_b   1.000
_cell.length_c   1.000
_cell.angle_alpha   90.00
_cell.angle_beta   90.00
_cell.angle_gamma   90.00
#
_symmetry.space_group_name_H-M   'P 1'
#
loop_
_entity.id
_entity.type
_entity.pdbx_description
1 polymer ?
#
loop_
_entity_poly.entity_id
_entity_poly.type
_entity_poly.pdbx_seq_one_letter_code
_entity_poly.pdbx_strand_id
1 'polypeptide(L)'
;MKRTHGPQQALLAILAGLSLAACSNGGGDDGTAGGDIDTTAGNDEVGDDADDGPEEGIDDGETGECEGAEEPGAISFQYIATWRDDADAAYSMIHDDMCGPALAGIHDLAVPALNERGLTAALGPFVDACASASLWSVVQSAQDDGHEIANHSYNHPQVSVENTATEVAGAKTEFDANLEEPVTFYIFPFDYWNDETLAAVGAAGHIGARAGSRDDNDGFDNPPLNPQEPSNDLEIEFDVWPRTYSKYASYYPVDILSVHVWNAIETGTWAVREFHSVTLSDDVNNLPTNEGFGPVPLSVYEDHLDFLIQAHRHNMVWTANPSDVIRYRHARTACGASVSGTTITYDTSDPECTQFATPISVVISTANDVPGLEATQGGEPVRVRKIGANTFAVTADPTQGSVELSGCASEGLGVGEGAPPPAKPSPADSVCDIQTVVGSGSPGLMDDLERPPEELQILPNPAQGDGRDGSWSWYPQNVEVGIVDDGGNGVLRYAGDALDAWSGLTLAFLGGNGAGTCYDASAYTGLRFRIRGNVSTPDELNGKVILSMVTAETQTQVFGGDLDGMGGHFNLQLDVPADWTTVEVPFSMFNVPTWGDTTGLNALALGKLQAIDWGVANTASTFEIWVDDIELY
;
A
#
# COMPACT_ATOMS: atom_id res chain seq x y z
N MET A 1 -38.06 38.75 -15.22
CA MET A 1 -38.42 39.70 -14.14
C MET A 1 -37.69 39.26 -12.87
N LYS A 2 -37.03 40.20 -12.22
CA LYS A 2 -35.96 40.05 -11.21
C LYS A 2 -36.33 39.20 -9.98
N ARG A 3 -35.40 38.36 -9.52
CA ARG A 3 -35.12 38.15 -8.09
C ARG A 3 -33.61 38.21 -7.88
N THR A 4 -33.24 38.90 -6.82
CA THR A 4 -31.94 39.50 -6.53
C THR A 4 -31.11 38.62 -5.60
N HIS A 5 -29.83 38.42 -5.93
CA HIS A 5 -28.80 37.94 -5.01
C HIS A 5 -28.32 39.07 -4.08
N GLY A 6 -28.12 38.75 -2.80
CA GLY A 6 -27.43 39.61 -1.83
C GLY A 6 -25.92 39.36 -1.83
N PRO A 7 -25.09 40.30 -1.33
CA PRO A 7 -23.64 40.24 -1.49
C PRO A 7 -22.97 39.45 -0.35
N GLN A 8 -22.02 38.59 -0.72
CA GLN A 8 -21.00 38.06 0.19
C GLN A 8 -19.94 39.15 0.43
N GLN A 9 -19.64 39.43 1.70
CA GLN A 9 -18.52 40.27 2.10
C GLN A 9 -17.28 39.39 2.30
N ALA A 10 -16.20 39.77 1.64
CA ALA A 10 -14.87 39.19 1.79
C ALA A 10 -14.28 39.58 3.16
N LEU A 11 -13.76 38.59 3.88
CA LEU A 11 -12.97 38.80 5.08
C LEU A 11 -11.49 38.74 4.70
N LEU A 12 -10.83 39.89 4.81
CA LEU A 12 -9.40 40.09 4.62
C LEU A 12 -8.74 39.94 6.01
N ALA A 13 -7.94 38.90 6.22
CA ALA A 13 -7.15 38.73 7.44
C ALA A 13 -5.68 39.07 7.19
N ILE A 14 -5.14 39.85 8.12
CA ILE A 14 -3.86 40.54 8.11
C ILE A 14 -2.76 39.57 8.60
N LEU A 15 -1.72 39.34 7.80
CA LEU A 15 -0.47 38.73 8.27
C LEU A 15 0.31 39.74 9.11
N ALA A 16 0.50 39.42 10.39
CA ALA A 16 1.48 40.06 11.25
C ALA A 16 2.80 39.27 11.16
N GLY A 17 3.86 39.95 10.73
CA GLY A 17 5.20 39.40 10.63
C GLY A 17 5.85 39.23 12.00
N LEU A 18 6.49 38.07 12.20
CA LEU A 18 7.46 37.83 13.25
C LEU A 18 8.84 37.71 12.61
N SER A 19 9.70 38.66 12.94
CA SER A 19 11.11 38.72 12.58
C SER A 19 11.92 37.83 13.53
N LEU A 20 12.58 36.79 13.00
CA LEU A 20 13.62 36.08 13.74
C LEU A 20 14.95 36.85 13.63
N ALA A 21 15.47 37.22 14.80
CA ALA A 21 16.72 37.94 14.96
C ALA A 21 17.90 36.96 14.88
N ALA A 22 18.85 37.29 14.00
CA ALA A 22 20.17 36.70 13.95
C ALA A 22 20.97 37.01 15.22
N CYS A 23 21.64 36.00 15.79
CA CYS A 23 22.77 36.20 16.69
C CYS A 23 24.01 35.57 16.05
N SER A 24 25.01 36.42 15.79
CA SER A 24 26.33 36.03 15.32
C SER A 24 27.33 35.87 16.47
N ASN A 25 28.27 34.95 16.26
CA ASN A 25 29.67 34.95 16.70
C ASN A 25 30.02 34.87 18.19
N GLY A 26 30.68 33.75 18.52
CA GLY A 26 31.76 33.68 19.51
C GLY A 26 32.73 32.60 19.07
N GLY A 27 33.90 33.00 18.56
CA GLY A 27 34.97 32.09 18.19
C GLY A 27 35.89 31.74 19.36
N GLY A 28 36.78 30.78 19.11
CA GLY A 28 37.96 30.53 19.92
C GLY A 28 38.25 29.04 20.11
N ASP A 29 39.24 28.54 19.40
CA ASP A 29 40.59 28.30 19.94
C ASP A 29 41.17 26.95 19.53
N ASP A 30 42.42 27.01 19.14
CA ASP A 30 43.18 25.99 18.45
C ASP A 30 43.96 25.19 19.51
N GLY A 31 43.82 23.86 19.55
CA GLY A 31 44.47 23.05 20.59
C GLY A 31 44.74 21.60 20.19
N THR A 32 45.86 21.39 19.52
CA THR A 32 46.51 20.08 19.32
C THR A 32 47.11 19.53 20.62
N ALA A 33 46.79 18.28 20.98
CA ALA A 33 47.61 17.25 21.68
C ALA A 33 46.64 16.15 22.16
N GLY A 34 46.77 14.86 21.82
CA GLY A 34 47.91 14.02 22.17
C GLY A 34 47.79 13.56 23.62
N GLY A 35 47.10 12.45 23.91
CA GLY A 35 46.98 11.91 25.26
C GLY A 35 46.26 10.55 25.34
N ASP A 36 47.06 9.54 25.67
CA ASP A 36 46.77 8.21 26.23
C ASP A 36 45.31 7.82 26.55
N ILE A 37 44.88 6.69 25.97
CA ILE A 37 43.78 5.86 26.49
C ILE A 37 44.36 5.00 27.62
N ASP A 38 44.13 5.44 28.86
CA ASP A 38 44.33 4.65 30.07
C ASP A 38 43.07 3.83 30.36
N THR A 39 43.29 2.54 30.51
CA THR A 39 42.31 1.52 30.88
C THR A 39 42.07 1.56 32.39
N THR A 40 40.91 2.03 32.82
CA THR A 40 40.41 1.72 34.17
C THR A 40 38.96 1.30 34.13
N ALA A 41 38.77 0.01 34.39
CA ALA A 41 37.52 -0.64 34.71
C ALA A 41 36.79 0.06 35.86
N GLY A 42 35.58 0.52 35.59
CA GLY A 42 34.54 0.78 36.58
C GLY A 42 33.45 -0.27 36.38
N ASN A 43 33.28 -1.15 37.37
CA ASN A 43 32.08 -1.95 37.53
C ASN A 43 30.94 -0.98 37.87
N ASP A 44 30.07 -0.70 36.90
CA ASP A 44 28.71 -0.28 37.22
C ASP A 44 27.85 -1.54 37.19
N GLU A 45 27.30 -1.85 38.37
CA GLU A 45 26.27 -2.86 38.55
C GLU A 45 25.03 -2.37 37.80
N VAL A 46 24.84 -2.86 36.58
CA VAL A 46 23.55 -2.81 35.89
C VAL A 46 22.61 -3.67 36.73
N GLY A 47 21.62 -3.03 37.35
CA GLY A 47 20.53 -3.75 37.98
C GLY A 47 19.75 -4.46 36.89
N ASP A 48 19.71 -5.79 36.99
CA ASP A 48 18.77 -6.63 36.27
C ASP A 48 17.36 -6.33 36.81
N ASP A 49 16.73 -5.26 36.32
CA ASP A 49 15.28 -5.09 36.44
C ASP A 49 14.64 -6.09 35.47
N ALA A 50 13.68 -6.84 36.00
CA ALA A 50 13.13 -8.03 35.38
C ALA A 50 12.32 -7.67 34.13
N ASP A 51 12.74 -8.22 32.99
CA ASP A 51 11.94 -9.01 32.03
C ASP A 51 10.42 -8.71 32.00
N ASP A 52 10.06 -7.44 31.82
CA ASP A 52 8.75 -7.03 31.33
C ASP A 52 8.78 -7.31 29.82
N GLY A 53 7.91 -8.20 29.36
CA GLY A 53 7.86 -8.63 27.95
C GLY A 53 7.78 -7.44 26.98
N PRO A 54 8.09 -7.66 25.69
CA PRO A 54 8.20 -6.60 24.70
C PRO A 54 7.00 -5.64 24.77
N GLU A 55 7.28 -4.35 24.97
CA GLU A 55 6.26 -3.30 25.07
C GLU A 55 5.47 -3.27 23.75
N GLU A 56 4.30 -3.90 23.73
CA GLU A 56 3.48 -4.00 22.51
C GLU A 56 2.81 -2.66 22.18
N GLY A 57 3.47 -1.85 21.35
CA GLY A 57 2.85 -0.78 20.56
C GLY A 57 3.01 0.63 21.11
N ILE A 58 2.19 1.54 20.58
CA ILE A 58 2.30 2.99 20.84
C ILE A 58 2.29 3.21 22.35
N ASP A 59 3.34 3.86 22.86
CA ASP A 59 3.42 4.32 24.24
C ASP A 59 2.27 5.29 24.50
N ASP A 60 1.18 4.74 25.00
CA ASP A 60 0.00 5.48 25.46
C ASP A 60 0.23 6.07 26.86
N GLY A 61 1.45 5.95 27.40
CA GLY A 61 1.81 6.23 28.77
C GLY A 61 1.59 5.02 29.67
N GLU A 62 2.45 4.85 30.66
CA GLU A 62 2.24 3.90 31.75
C GLU A 62 0.85 4.09 32.38
N THR A 63 0.21 2.99 32.78
CA THR A 63 -0.99 3.05 33.60
C THR A 63 -0.64 3.69 34.94
N GLY A 64 -0.83 5.00 35.05
CA GLY A 64 -0.50 5.74 36.26
C GLY A 64 -1.22 5.16 37.48
N GLU A 65 -0.51 5.11 38.62
CA GLU A 65 -1.10 4.69 39.90
C GLU A 65 -2.32 5.55 40.24
N CYS A 66 -3.37 4.92 40.78
CA CYS A 66 -4.53 5.67 41.17
C CYS A 66 -4.30 6.55 42.39
N GLU A 67 -4.55 7.86 42.25
CA GLU A 67 -4.42 8.84 43.33
C GLU A 67 -5.57 8.79 44.35
N GLY A 68 -6.54 7.88 44.17
CA GLY A 68 -7.62 7.63 45.11
C GLY A 68 -8.77 6.83 44.52
N ALA A 69 -9.39 5.99 45.34
CA ALA A 69 -10.54 5.20 44.91
C ALA A 69 -11.79 6.07 44.68
N GLU A 70 -12.44 5.87 43.53
CA GLU A 70 -13.78 6.37 43.21
C GLU A 70 -14.75 5.18 43.08
N GLU A 71 -16.03 5.40 43.32
CA GLU A 71 -17.03 4.33 43.25
C GLU A 71 -17.61 4.23 41.82
N PRO A 72 -17.24 3.22 41.00
CA PRO A 72 -17.73 3.09 39.63
C PRO A 72 -19.19 2.64 39.58
N GLY A 73 -19.74 2.20 40.71
CA GLY A 73 -21.05 1.59 40.81
C GLY A 73 -21.09 0.21 40.15
N ALA A 74 -22.26 -0.19 39.64
CA ALA A 74 -22.38 -1.48 38.97
C ALA A 74 -21.59 -1.49 37.66
N ILE A 75 -20.73 -2.49 37.50
CA ILE A 75 -19.98 -2.75 36.26
C ILE A 75 -20.73 -3.82 35.46
N SER A 76 -20.90 -3.61 34.17
CA SER A 76 -21.57 -4.56 33.28
C SER A 76 -20.79 -4.81 31.99
N PHE A 77 -20.67 -6.09 31.64
CA PHE A 77 -20.12 -6.54 30.37
C PHE A 77 -20.95 -6.01 29.20
N GLN A 78 -20.29 -5.51 28.15
CA GLN A 78 -20.94 -5.15 26.89
C GLN A 78 -20.63 -6.19 25.81
N TYR A 79 -19.35 -6.32 25.45
CA TYR A 79 -18.86 -7.23 24.40
C TYR A 79 -17.32 -7.36 24.48
N ILE A 80 -16.75 -8.28 23.69
CA ILE A 80 -15.31 -8.31 23.40
C ILE A 80 -15.08 -7.51 22.12
N ALA A 81 -14.20 -6.51 22.18
CA ALA A 81 -13.98 -5.57 21.08
C ALA A 81 -13.42 -6.24 19.83
N THR A 82 -13.90 -5.85 18.65
CA THR A 82 -13.45 -6.41 17.35
C THR A 82 -11.95 -6.23 17.13
N TRP A 83 -11.43 -5.06 17.47
CA TRP A 83 -10.02 -4.71 17.48
C TRP A 83 -9.63 -4.23 18.87
N ARG A 84 -8.33 -4.27 19.19
CA ARG A 84 -7.81 -3.87 20.51
C ARG A 84 -8.31 -2.47 20.88
N ASP A 85 -8.70 -2.32 22.15
CA ASP A 85 -9.27 -1.13 22.76
C ASP A 85 -10.52 -0.56 22.07
N ASP A 86 -11.25 -1.39 21.34
CA ASP A 86 -12.44 -0.98 20.57
C ASP A 86 -12.12 0.02 19.46
N ALA A 87 -10.92 -0.09 18.87
CA ALA A 87 -10.58 0.63 17.66
C ALA A 87 -11.51 0.25 16.49
N ASP A 88 -11.76 1.19 15.56
CA ASP A 88 -12.61 0.91 14.40
C ASP A 88 -11.96 -0.11 13.44
N ALA A 89 -10.63 -0.10 13.31
CA ALA A 89 -9.86 -0.96 12.41
C ALA A 89 -8.52 -1.43 12.99
N ALA A 90 -7.85 -2.34 12.27
CA ALA A 90 -6.45 -2.69 12.51
C ALA A 90 -5.57 -2.35 11.30
N TYR A 91 -4.28 -2.14 11.55
CA TYR A 91 -3.28 -1.88 10.52
C TYR A 91 -1.94 -2.52 10.85
N SER A 92 -1.31 -3.14 9.85
CA SER A 92 0.03 -3.71 9.96
C SER A 92 0.95 -3.20 8.86
N MET A 93 2.21 -2.97 9.22
CA MET A 93 3.28 -2.62 8.28
C MET A 93 4.24 -3.79 8.14
N ILE A 94 4.72 -4.01 6.92
CA ILE A 94 5.72 -5.02 6.59
C ILE A 94 6.85 -4.35 5.80
N HIS A 95 8.11 -4.54 6.19
CA HIS A 95 9.29 -4.19 5.41
C HIS A 95 9.99 -5.44 4.89
N ASP A 96 9.96 -5.63 3.58
CA ASP A 96 10.55 -6.79 2.91
C ASP A 96 12.05 -6.66 2.70
N ASP A 97 12.68 -7.80 2.47
CA ASP A 97 14.07 -7.92 2.05
C ASP A 97 15.11 -7.30 3.03
N MET A 98 14.80 -7.29 4.34
CA MET A 98 15.77 -6.88 5.36
C MET A 98 17.08 -7.68 5.23
N CYS A 99 18.21 -7.02 5.54
CA CYS A 99 19.58 -7.47 5.26
C CYS A 99 20.00 -7.45 3.79
N GLY A 100 19.07 -7.23 2.85
CA GLY A 100 19.41 -7.08 1.44
C GLY A 100 20.40 -5.93 1.21
N PRO A 101 21.38 -6.09 0.29
CA PRO A 101 22.49 -5.14 0.15
C PRO A 101 22.05 -3.74 -0.32
N ALA A 102 20.85 -3.61 -0.88
CA ALA A 102 20.28 -2.35 -1.35
C ALA A 102 19.20 -1.79 -0.39
N LEU A 103 19.04 -2.38 0.80
CA LEU A 103 17.85 -2.16 1.64
C LEU A 103 18.22 -1.81 3.08
N ALA A 104 19.37 -1.16 3.23
CA ALA A 104 19.84 -0.71 4.53
C ALA A 104 18.90 0.33 5.17
N GLY A 105 18.14 1.07 4.37
CA GLY A 105 17.15 2.03 4.85
C GLY A 105 16.08 1.44 5.77
N ILE A 106 15.86 0.12 5.76
CA ILE A 106 14.98 -0.55 6.74
C ILE A 106 15.54 -0.38 8.16
N HIS A 107 16.79 -0.80 8.39
CA HIS A 107 17.38 -0.77 9.72
C HIS A 107 18.05 0.57 10.06
N ASP A 108 18.47 1.33 9.05
CA ASP A 108 19.12 2.63 9.25
C ASP A 108 18.12 3.78 9.41
N LEU A 109 16.89 3.66 8.87
CA LEU A 109 15.91 4.74 8.84
C LEU A 109 14.52 4.30 9.34
N ALA A 110 13.96 3.21 8.82
CA ALA A 110 12.58 2.82 9.14
C ALA A 110 12.42 2.37 10.60
N VAL A 111 13.25 1.43 11.07
CA VAL A 111 13.24 0.95 12.47
C VAL A 111 13.45 2.11 13.46
N PRO A 112 14.46 2.98 13.33
CA PRO A 112 14.58 4.15 14.20
C PRO A 112 13.35 5.07 14.21
N ALA A 113 12.75 5.34 13.04
CA ALA A 113 11.57 6.21 12.93
C ALA A 113 10.32 5.58 13.57
N LEU A 114 10.18 4.26 13.50
CA LEU A 114 9.15 3.47 14.18
C LEU A 114 9.35 3.51 15.70
N ASN A 115 10.56 3.20 16.18
CA ASN A 115 10.91 3.20 17.60
C ASN A 115 10.70 4.57 18.26
N GLU A 116 11.07 5.66 17.57
CA GLU A 116 10.83 7.03 18.07
C GLU A 116 9.35 7.31 18.35
N ARG A 117 8.45 6.55 17.71
CA ARG A 117 6.99 6.72 17.77
C ARG A 117 6.28 5.60 18.55
N GLY A 118 7.03 4.65 19.12
CA GLY A 118 6.48 3.44 19.74
C GLY A 118 5.67 2.59 18.77
N LEU A 119 6.00 2.61 17.47
CA LEU A 119 5.32 1.79 16.48
C LEU A 119 6.15 0.55 16.17
N THR A 120 5.48 -0.54 15.86
CA THR A 120 6.12 -1.78 15.41
C THR A 120 5.73 -2.11 13.97
N ALA A 121 6.46 -3.05 13.37
CA ALA A 121 6.27 -3.53 12.01
C ALA A 121 6.86 -4.95 11.91
N ALA A 122 6.36 -5.74 10.97
CA ALA A 122 7.04 -6.96 10.58
C ALA A 122 8.20 -6.63 9.64
N LEU A 123 9.35 -7.24 9.88
CA LEU A 123 10.54 -7.13 9.06
C LEU A 123 10.78 -8.51 8.43
N GLY A 124 10.93 -8.55 7.11
CA GLY A 124 11.13 -9.77 6.34
C GLY A 124 12.57 -9.98 5.90
N PRO A 125 13.51 -10.35 6.79
CA PRO A 125 14.84 -10.75 6.37
C PRO A 125 14.81 -12.08 5.63
N PHE A 126 15.82 -12.31 4.78
CA PHE A 126 16.12 -13.65 4.26
C PHE A 126 17.50 -14.13 4.74
N VAL A 127 17.57 -15.41 5.07
CA VAL A 127 18.66 -16.03 5.85
C VAL A 127 20.04 -15.76 5.26
N ASP A 128 20.21 -15.99 3.95
CA ASP A 128 21.51 -15.90 3.28
C ASP A 128 22.05 -14.46 3.24
N ALA A 129 21.19 -13.45 3.07
CA ALA A 129 21.62 -12.06 3.13
C ALA A 129 22.10 -11.67 4.52
N CYS A 130 21.35 -11.99 5.58
CA CYS A 130 21.75 -11.66 6.94
C CYS A 130 23.06 -12.36 7.34
N ALA A 131 23.23 -13.63 6.96
CA ALA A 131 24.47 -14.35 7.18
C ALA A 131 25.65 -13.75 6.40
N SER A 132 25.46 -13.48 5.12
CA SER A 132 26.51 -12.93 4.25
C SER A 132 26.93 -11.51 4.62
N ALA A 133 25.98 -10.69 5.07
CA ALA A 133 26.22 -9.32 5.52
C ALA A 133 26.62 -9.22 7.01
N SER A 134 26.60 -10.33 7.76
CA SER A 134 26.83 -10.35 9.22
C SER A 134 25.87 -9.44 10.00
N LEU A 135 24.58 -9.45 9.63
CA LEU A 135 23.56 -8.55 10.17
C LEU A 135 22.60 -9.21 11.19
N TRP A 136 22.88 -10.44 11.62
CA TRP A 136 22.01 -11.12 12.61
C TRP A 136 21.80 -10.34 13.91
N SER A 137 22.82 -9.63 14.40
CA SER A 137 22.66 -8.78 15.58
C SER A 137 21.73 -7.58 15.35
N VAL A 138 21.61 -7.10 14.11
CA VAL A 138 20.67 -6.03 13.75
C VAL A 138 19.25 -6.57 13.72
N VAL A 139 19.05 -7.78 13.18
CA VAL A 139 17.75 -8.46 13.19
C VAL A 139 17.30 -8.75 14.63
N GLN A 140 18.22 -9.25 15.47
CA GLN A 140 17.93 -9.48 16.89
C GLN A 140 17.58 -8.18 17.62
N SER A 141 18.36 -7.11 17.43
CA SER A 141 18.03 -5.81 18.05
C SER A 141 16.64 -5.30 17.64
N ALA A 142 16.21 -5.52 16.39
CA ALA A 142 14.88 -5.12 15.99
C ALA A 142 13.78 -6.00 16.64
N GLN A 143 14.04 -7.30 16.86
CA GLN A 143 13.15 -8.16 17.63
C GLN A 143 13.05 -7.69 19.09
N ASP A 144 14.18 -7.34 19.69
CA ASP A 144 14.26 -6.81 21.06
C ASP A 144 13.46 -5.49 21.20
N ASP A 145 13.44 -4.68 20.13
CA ASP A 145 12.63 -3.45 20.03
C ASP A 145 11.12 -3.72 19.75
N GLY A 146 10.68 -4.98 19.73
CA GLY A 146 9.27 -5.37 19.56
C GLY A 146 8.79 -5.51 18.11
N HIS A 147 9.69 -5.41 17.12
CA HIS A 147 9.34 -5.70 15.73
C HIS A 147 9.14 -7.21 15.52
N GLU A 148 8.13 -7.59 14.73
CA GLU A 148 8.01 -8.98 14.29
C GLU A 148 9.11 -9.30 13.28
N ILE A 149 9.82 -10.41 13.46
CA ILE A 149 10.64 -10.97 12.40
C ILE A 149 9.82 -12.02 11.64
N ALA A 150 9.54 -11.74 10.37
CA ALA A 150 8.82 -12.63 9.48
C ALA A 150 9.80 -13.43 8.60
N ASN A 151 9.48 -14.68 8.32
CA ASN A 151 10.28 -15.52 7.43
C ASN A 151 10.08 -15.07 5.98
N HIS A 152 11.11 -14.47 5.37
CA HIS A 152 11.10 -14.08 3.96
C HIS A 152 11.98 -14.99 3.09
N SER A 153 11.95 -16.29 3.39
CA SER A 153 12.71 -17.37 2.75
C SER A 153 14.21 -17.46 3.09
N TYR A 154 14.90 -18.41 2.46
CA TYR A 154 16.33 -18.63 2.70
C TYR A 154 17.19 -17.72 1.82
N ASN A 155 16.99 -17.74 0.50
CA ASN A 155 17.79 -17.00 -0.48
C ASN A 155 16.98 -16.06 -1.38
N HIS A 156 15.72 -15.77 -1.00
CA HIS A 156 14.81 -14.93 -1.74
C HIS A 156 14.53 -15.39 -3.20
N PRO A 157 14.25 -16.69 -3.47
CA PRO A 157 13.81 -17.12 -4.79
C PRO A 157 12.29 -17.08 -4.88
N GLN A 158 11.75 -17.11 -6.10
CA GLN A 158 10.36 -17.53 -6.28
C GLN A 158 10.16 -18.94 -5.69
N VAL A 159 9.26 -19.06 -4.72
CA VAL A 159 9.04 -20.32 -4.00
C VAL A 159 8.27 -21.30 -4.89
N SER A 160 8.76 -22.54 -4.95
CA SER A 160 8.15 -23.64 -5.70
C SER A 160 8.09 -24.89 -4.83
N VAL A 161 7.27 -25.86 -5.22
CA VAL A 161 7.15 -27.14 -4.51
C VAL A 161 8.51 -27.81 -4.30
N GLU A 162 9.40 -27.72 -5.30
CA GLU A 162 10.74 -28.32 -5.27
C GLU A 162 11.69 -27.67 -4.24
N ASN A 163 11.52 -26.38 -3.92
CA ASN A 163 12.41 -25.65 -3.01
C ASN A 163 11.79 -25.36 -1.62
N THR A 164 10.49 -25.60 -1.41
CA THR A 164 9.81 -25.33 -0.11
C THR A 164 10.52 -25.89 1.12
N ALA A 165 11.14 -27.08 1.01
CA ALA A 165 11.86 -27.66 2.14
C ALA A 165 13.04 -26.78 2.62
N THR A 166 13.70 -26.08 1.70
CA THR A 166 14.80 -25.15 2.01
C THR A 166 14.25 -23.76 2.31
N GLU A 167 13.41 -23.23 1.41
CA GLU A 167 12.96 -21.84 1.46
C GLU A 167 11.93 -21.57 2.56
N VAL A 168 11.20 -22.57 3.02
CA VAL A 168 10.18 -22.39 4.06
C VAL A 168 10.65 -22.98 5.38
N ALA A 169 10.68 -24.31 5.48
CA ALA A 169 10.99 -25.00 6.73
C ALA A 169 12.47 -24.88 7.13
N GLY A 170 13.38 -24.93 6.16
CA GLY A 170 14.81 -24.71 6.38
C GLY A 170 15.09 -23.28 6.84
N ALA A 171 14.52 -22.28 6.16
CA ALA A 171 14.63 -20.88 6.54
C ALA A 171 14.11 -20.63 7.97
N LYS A 172 12.91 -21.14 8.30
CA LYS A 172 12.37 -21.05 9.66
C LYS A 172 13.30 -21.66 10.71
N THR A 173 13.88 -22.83 10.42
CA THR A 173 14.82 -23.49 11.35
C THR A 173 16.04 -22.61 11.64
N GLU A 174 16.55 -21.90 10.64
CA GLU A 174 17.67 -20.97 10.84
C GLU A 174 17.25 -19.71 11.60
N PHE A 175 16.08 -19.14 11.30
CA PHE A 175 15.55 -18.00 12.07
C PHE A 175 15.36 -18.36 13.54
N ASP A 176 14.64 -19.45 13.83
CA ASP A 176 14.40 -19.93 15.20
C ASP A 176 15.71 -20.29 15.95
N ALA A 177 16.83 -20.48 15.24
CA ALA A 177 18.14 -20.73 15.84
C ALA A 177 18.95 -19.44 16.12
N ASN A 178 18.62 -18.32 15.48
CA ASN A 178 19.32 -17.04 15.61
C ASN A 178 18.51 -15.98 16.39
N LEU A 179 17.23 -16.23 16.63
CA LEU A 179 16.30 -15.33 17.30
C LEU A 179 15.86 -15.90 18.65
N GLU A 180 15.40 -15.02 19.52
CA GLU A 180 14.82 -15.42 20.80
C GLU A 180 13.40 -15.93 20.62
N GLU A 181 12.59 -15.17 19.89
CA GLU A 181 11.22 -15.54 19.56
C GLU A 181 11.13 -16.27 18.21
N PRO A 182 10.34 -17.36 18.11
CA PRO A 182 10.19 -18.13 16.88
C PRO A 182 9.41 -17.34 15.83
N VAL A 183 9.80 -17.45 14.56
CA VAL A 183 9.13 -16.74 13.47
C VAL A 183 7.77 -17.39 13.14
N THR A 184 6.68 -16.63 13.20
CA THR A 184 5.32 -17.18 13.02
C THR A 184 4.60 -16.72 11.76
N PHE A 185 5.09 -15.68 11.09
CA PHE A 185 4.55 -15.20 9.81
C PHE A 185 5.52 -15.48 8.66
N TYR A 186 4.97 -15.69 7.45
CA TYR A 186 5.75 -15.94 6.24
C TYR A 186 5.42 -14.92 5.15
N ILE A 187 6.44 -14.43 4.44
CA ILE A 187 6.27 -13.51 3.32
C ILE A 187 6.85 -14.19 2.08
N PHE A 188 6.05 -14.38 1.05
CA PHE A 188 6.51 -14.97 -0.20
C PHE A 188 7.37 -13.97 -1.00
N PRO A 189 8.63 -14.31 -1.33
CA PRO A 189 9.40 -13.54 -2.30
C PRO A 189 8.63 -13.34 -3.60
N PHE A 190 8.69 -12.12 -4.14
CA PHE A 190 7.98 -11.72 -5.37
C PHE A 190 6.46 -11.89 -5.32
N ASP A 191 5.88 -11.99 -4.11
CA ASP A 191 4.45 -12.23 -3.88
C ASP A 191 3.91 -13.49 -4.60
N TYR A 192 4.79 -14.45 -4.89
CA TYR A 192 4.43 -15.62 -5.67
C TYR A 192 4.18 -16.85 -4.81
N TRP A 193 2.98 -17.40 -4.95
CA TRP A 193 2.55 -18.59 -4.22
C TRP A 193 1.59 -19.45 -5.07
N ASN A 194 1.33 -20.65 -4.57
CA ASN A 194 0.27 -21.57 -4.98
C ASN A 194 -0.17 -22.43 -3.78
N ASP A 195 -1.29 -23.15 -3.93
CA ASP A 195 -1.87 -24.00 -2.88
C ASP A 195 -0.86 -24.94 -2.21
N GLU A 196 0.03 -25.58 -2.99
CA GLU A 196 1.03 -26.50 -2.44
C GLU A 196 2.11 -25.79 -1.62
N THR A 197 2.56 -24.62 -2.06
CA THR A 197 3.55 -23.82 -1.31
C THR A 197 2.93 -23.21 -0.05
N LEU A 198 1.66 -22.78 -0.10
CA LEU A 198 0.91 -22.37 1.09
C LEU A 198 0.76 -23.50 2.10
N ALA A 199 0.42 -24.70 1.63
CA ALA A 199 0.35 -25.87 2.50
C ALA A 199 1.72 -26.18 3.16
N ALA A 200 2.83 -25.93 2.46
CA ALA A 200 4.17 -26.08 3.04
C ALA A 200 4.45 -25.02 4.13
N VAL A 201 4.01 -23.78 3.94
CA VAL A 201 4.08 -22.71 4.96
C VAL A 201 3.31 -23.08 6.22
N GLY A 202 2.05 -23.49 6.09
CA GLY A 202 1.27 -23.96 7.24
C GLY A 202 1.88 -25.20 7.91
N ALA A 203 2.41 -26.15 7.13
CA ALA A 203 3.07 -27.34 7.66
C ALA A 203 4.40 -27.05 8.40
N ALA A 204 5.06 -25.93 8.09
CA ALA A 204 6.24 -25.45 8.80
C ALA A 204 5.89 -24.79 10.15
N GLY A 205 4.60 -24.56 10.44
CA GLY A 205 4.13 -23.99 11.70
C GLY A 205 3.95 -22.48 11.70
N HIS A 206 3.95 -21.85 10.52
CA HIS A 206 3.55 -20.45 10.40
C HIS A 206 2.03 -20.33 10.62
N ILE A 207 1.60 -19.30 11.36
CA ILE A 207 0.19 -19.03 11.66
C ILE A 207 -0.46 -18.11 10.63
N GLY A 208 0.36 -17.41 9.84
CA GLY A 208 -0.12 -16.59 8.75
C GLY A 208 0.93 -16.37 7.68
N ALA A 209 0.47 -15.88 6.53
CA ALA A 209 1.35 -15.50 5.43
C ALA A 209 0.76 -14.39 4.56
N ARG A 210 1.65 -13.57 3.99
CA ARG A 210 1.30 -12.61 2.94
C ARG A 210 1.22 -13.33 1.61
N ALA A 211 0.01 -13.75 1.26
CA ALA A 211 -0.30 -14.44 0.00
C ALA A 211 -1.73 -14.17 -0.46
N GLY A 212 -2.35 -13.08 -0.03
CA GLY A 212 -3.63 -12.64 -0.59
C GLY A 212 -3.46 -12.01 -1.96
N SER A 213 -4.56 -11.84 -2.68
CA SER A 213 -4.55 -11.12 -3.94
C SER A 213 -4.29 -9.63 -3.68
N ARG A 214 -3.18 -9.11 -4.19
CA ARG A 214 -2.95 -7.66 -4.22
C ARG A 214 -3.90 -6.96 -5.20
N ASP A 215 -4.25 -7.63 -6.29
CA ASP A 215 -5.09 -7.12 -7.36
C ASP A 215 -5.95 -8.22 -8.00
N ASP A 216 -7.16 -8.36 -7.50
CA ASP A 216 -8.23 -9.13 -8.10
C ASP A 216 -8.82 -8.50 -9.38
N ASN A 217 -8.20 -7.42 -9.91
CA ASN A 217 -8.62 -6.69 -11.11
C ASN A 217 -10.05 -6.15 -11.05
N ASP A 218 -10.59 -5.95 -9.85
CA ASP A 218 -11.97 -5.56 -9.64
C ASP A 218 -12.15 -4.05 -9.38
N GLY A 219 -11.03 -3.32 -9.38
CA GLY A 219 -10.97 -1.87 -9.39
C GLY A 219 -10.65 -1.24 -8.03
N PHE A 220 -10.56 0.09 -8.04
CA PHE A 220 -10.22 0.90 -6.87
C PHE A 220 -11.20 0.77 -5.68
N ASP A 221 -12.41 0.30 -5.95
CA ASP A 221 -13.50 0.21 -4.97
C ASP A 221 -13.41 -1.04 -4.08
N ASN A 222 -12.56 -2.01 -4.41
CA ASN A 222 -12.28 -3.16 -3.55
C ASN A 222 -10.84 -3.12 -3.04
N PRO A 223 -10.60 -2.38 -1.94
CA PRO A 223 -9.30 -2.32 -1.31
C PRO A 223 -8.88 -3.71 -0.77
N PRO A 224 -7.60 -4.09 -0.83
CA PRO A 224 -7.12 -5.39 -0.37
C PRO A 224 -7.14 -5.40 1.17
N LEU A 225 -8.25 -5.85 1.76
CA LEU A 225 -8.57 -5.72 3.18
C LEU A 225 -8.97 -7.06 3.76
N ASN A 226 -8.46 -7.33 4.96
CA ASN A 226 -8.67 -8.59 5.65
C ASN A 226 -9.88 -8.50 6.58
N PRO A 227 -10.73 -9.53 6.64
CA PRO A 227 -11.96 -9.50 7.44
C PRO A 227 -11.68 -9.52 8.95
N GLN A 228 -12.64 -9.02 9.73
CA GLN A 228 -12.59 -8.99 11.19
C GLN A 228 -12.51 -10.38 11.85
N GLU A 229 -13.19 -11.36 11.26
CA GLU A 229 -13.21 -12.74 11.77
C GLU A 229 -12.08 -13.54 11.13
N PRO A 230 -11.42 -14.45 11.86
CA PRO A 230 -10.45 -15.37 11.30
C PRO A 230 -10.99 -16.08 10.05
N SER A 231 -10.16 -16.13 9.01
CA SER A 231 -10.53 -16.75 7.74
C SER A 231 -9.36 -17.57 7.19
N ASN A 232 -8.73 -17.13 6.10
CA ASN A 232 -7.54 -17.74 5.55
C ASN A 232 -6.32 -16.89 5.92
N ASP A 233 -5.79 -17.10 7.13
CA ASP A 233 -4.65 -16.30 7.61
C ASP A 233 -3.35 -16.60 6.87
N LEU A 234 -3.32 -17.65 6.04
CA LEU A 234 -2.22 -17.91 5.12
C LEU A 234 -2.34 -17.14 3.80
N GLU A 235 -3.43 -16.43 3.55
CA GLU A 235 -3.67 -15.64 2.34
C GLU A 235 -4.01 -14.18 2.69
N ILE A 236 -3.23 -13.58 3.60
CA ILE A 236 -3.45 -12.19 3.99
C ILE A 236 -3.27 -11.26 2.80
N GLU A 237 -4.31 -10.49 2.50
CA GLU A 237 -4.33 -9.45 1.47
C GLU A 237 -3.55 -8.22 1.94
N PHE A 238 -2.95 -7.51 0.99
CA PHE A 238 -2.06 -6.39 1.26
C PHE A 238 -2.04 -5.42 0.08
N ASP A 239 -1.57 -4.20 0.35
CA ASP A 239 -1.21 -3.23 -0.68
C ASP A 239 0.27 -2.88 -0.54
N VAL A 240 0.94 -2.59 -1.66
CA VAL A 240 2.38 -2.35 -1.69
C VAL A 240 2.69 -0.89 -2.02
N TRP A 241 3.79 -0.39 -1.48
CA TRP A 241 4.45 0.83 -1.95
C TRP A 241 5.62 0.44 -2.89
N PRO A 242 5.85 1.12 -4.04
CA PRO A 242 5.53 2.52 -4.32
C PRO A 242 4.18 2.76 -4.97
N ARG A 243 3.80 4.04 -5.10
CA ARG A 243 2.57 4.49 -5.75
C ARG A 243 2.26 3.78 -7.08
N THR A 244 3.27 3.46 -7.87
CA THR A 244 3.10 2.76 -9.16
C THR A 244 2.54 1.34 -9.04
N TYR A 245 2.67 0.75 -7.85
CA TYR A 245 2.23 -0.60 -7.54
C TYR A 245 1.04 -0.59 -6.56
N SER A 246 0.79 0.51 -5.86
CA SER A 246 -0.36 0.62 -4.97
C SER A 246 -1.69 0.63 -5.73
N LYS A 247 -2.69 -0.11 -5.23
CA LYS A 247 -4.10 0.04 -5.65
C LYS A 247 -4.61 1.46 -5.45
N TYR A 248 -3.98 2.29 -4.61
CA TYR A 248 -4.37 3.68 -4.37
C TYR A 248 -3.62 4.70 -5.22
N ALA A 249 -2.98 4.27 -6.32
CA ALA A 249 -2.25 5.14 -7.24
C ALA A 249 -3.05 6.39 -7.67
N SER A 250 -4.39 6.29 -7.69
CA SER A 250 -5.34 7.34 -8.10
C SER A 250 -5.55 8.49 -7.08
N TYR A 251 -5.08 8.37 -5.83
CA TYR A 251 -5.26 9.41 -4.81
C TYR A 251 -4.11 10.45 -4.85
N TYR A 252 -4.37 11.70 -5.23
CA TYR A 252 -3.36 12.76 -5.38
C TYR A 252 -3.88 14.12 -4.90
N PRO A 253 -3.03 15.08 -4.47
CA PRO A 253 -1.56 15.06 -4.28
C PRO A 253 -1.10 14.35 -3.01
N VAL A 254 -2.05 13.81 -2.25
CA VAL A 254 -1.85 13.41 -0.87
C VAL A 254 -1.22 12.02 -0.79
N ASP A 255 -0.53 11.77 0.31
CA ASP A 255 0.06 10.48 0.64
C ASP A 255 -1.01 9.37 0.64
N ILE A 256 -0.80 8.39 -0.23
CA ILE A 256 -1.69 7.23 -0.42
C ILE A 256 -1.58 6.21 0.71
N LEU A 257 -0.53 6.29 1.55
CA LEU A 257 -0.32 5.37 2.66
C LEU A 257 -1.50 5.44 3.64
N SER A 258 -1.93 6.67 3.97
CA SER A 258 -3.08 6.91 4.86
C SER A 258 -4.42 6.43 4.28
N VAL A 259 -4.58 6.41 2.94
CA VAL A 259 -5.84 6.01 2.28
C VAL A 259 -6.20 4.57 2.60
N HIS A 260 -5.20 3.68 2.62
CA HIS A 260 -5.41 2.27 2.95
C HIS A 260 -5.96 2.11 4.37
N VAL A 261 -5.40 2.87 5.31
CA VAL A 261 -5.85 2.88 6.71
C VAL A 261 -7.27 3.42 6.81
N TRP A 262 -7.57 4.52 6.10
CA TRP A 262 -8.92 5.08 6.07
C TRP A 262 -9.96 4.10 5.53
N ASN A 263 -9.65 3.34 4.49
CA ASN A 263 -10.56 2.31 4.00
C ASN A 263 -10.81 1.25 5.05
N ALA A 264 -9.76 0.78 5.74
CA ALA A 264 -9.92 -0.17 6.84
C ALA A 264 -10.81 0.40 7.96
N ILE A 265 -10.63 1.67 8.35
CA ILE A 265 -11.48 2.38 9.33
C ILE A 265 -12.95 2.40 8.88
N GLU A 266 -13.21 2.77 7.62
CA GLU A 266 -14.57 2.89 7.09
C GLU A 266 -15.31 1.55 6.99
N THR A 267 -14.59 0.46 6.73
CA THR A 267 -15.16 -0.90 6.62
C THR A 267 -15.01 -1.72 7.90
N GLY A 268 -14.31 -1.19 8.89
CA GLY A 268 -13.95 -1.84 10.14
C GLY A 268 -13.07 -3.08 9.97
N THR A 269 -12.19 -3.11 8.97
CA THR A 269 -11.38 -4.28 8.58
C THR A 269 -9.91 -4.10 8.98
N TRP A 270 -9.04 -5.01 8.51
CA TRP A 270 -7.60 -4.96 8.73
C TRP A 270 -6.84 -4.71 7.42
N ALA A 271 -6.07 -3.62 7.38
CA ALA A 271 -5.20 -3.30 6.26
C ALA A 271 -3.75 -3.74 6.54
N VAL A 272 -3.10 -4.34 5.54
CA VAL A 272 -1.67 -4.67 5.58
C VAL A 272 -0.93 -3.91 4.48
N ARG A 273 0.12 -3.20 4.86
CA ARG A 273 0.95 -2.41 3.95
C ARG A 273 2.35 -2.99 3.86
N GLU A 274 2.77 -3.27 2.64
CA GLU A 274 4.14 -3.62 2.33
C GLU A 274 4.96 -2.39 1.92
N PHE A 275 6.18 -2.37 2.43
CA PHE A 275 7.28 -1.50 2.07
C PHE A 275 8.52 -2.37 1.78
N HIS A 276 9.49 -1.84 1.04
CA HIS A 276 10.81 -2.45 0.97
C HIS A 276 11.83 -1.64 1.76
N SER A 277 12.12 -0.39 1.40
CA SER A 277 13.08 0.46 2.12
C SER A 277 12.58 1.89 2.29
N VAL A 278 13.26 2.64 3.15
CA VAL A 278 13.12 4.09 3.31
C VAL A 278 14.36 4.78 2.76
N THR A 279 14.22 6.00 2.22
CA THR A 279 15.32 6.79 1.66
C THR A 279 15.30 8.23 2.15
N LEU A 280 16.47 8.85 2.25
CA LEU A 280 16.59 10.30 2.53
C LEU A 280 16.30 11.17 1.30
N SER A 281 16.18 10.58 0.10
CA SER A 281 15.92 11.30 -1.14
C SER A 281 14.42 11.50 -1.35
N ASP A 282 13.99 12.75 -1.49
CA ASP A 282 12.62 13.06 -1.95
C ASP A 282 12.45 12.89 -3.48
N ASP A 283 13.54 12.71 -4.23
CA ASP A 283 13.51 12.50 -5.68
C ASP A 283 13.39 11.00 -6.01
N VAL A 284 12.17 10.47 -5.87
CA VAL A 284 11.85 9.05 -6.14
C VAL A 284 12.12 8.62 -7.59
N ASN A 285 12.22 9.57 -8.53
CA ASN A 285 12.50 9.27 -9.94
C ASN A 285 13.99 9.14 -10.24
N ASN A 286 14.85 9.54 -9.31
CA ASN A 286 16.30 9.54 -9.49
C ASN A 286 17.01 8.96 -8.27
N LEU A 287 16.45 7.86 -7.75
CA LEU A 287 17.02 7.16 -6.63
C LEU A 287 18.26 6.38 -7.07
N PRO A 288 19.32 6.36 -6.24
CA PRO A 288 20.40 5.42 -6.42
C PRO A 288 19.86 3.99 -6.52
N THR A 289 20.36 3.19 -7.46
CA THR A 289 19.93 1.78 -7.67
C THR A 289 20.21 0.88 -6.46
N ASN A 290 20.88 1.39 -5.42
CA ASN A 290 21.22 0.70 -4.19
C ASN A 290 20.29 1.00 -3.02
N GLU A 291 19.10 1.55 -3.27
CA GLU A 291 18.06 1.80 -2.25
C GLU A 291 16.83 0.88 -2.40
N GLY A 292 16.94 -0.12 -3.26
CA GLY A 292 15.94 -1.18 -3.41
C GLY A 292 14.75 -0.81 -4.28
N PHE A 293 13.75 -1.67 -4.25
CA PHE A 293 12.53 -1.48 -5.01
C PHE A 293 11.64 -0.42 -4.34
N GLY A 294 11.42 0.69 -5.05
CA GLY A 294 10.46 1.73 -4.68
C GLY A 294 10.54 2.22 -3.24
N PRO A 295 11.68 2.69 -2.73
CA PRO A 295 11.78 3.15 -1.35
C PRO A 295 10.85 4.34 -1.08
N VAL A 296 10.40 4.47 0.17
CA VAL A 296 9.59 5.60 0.63
C VAL A 296 10.53 6.73 1.04
N PRO A 297 10.34 7.99 0.58
CA PRO A 297 11.03 9.13 1.17
C PRO A 297 10.76 9.19 2.69
N LEU A 298 11.78 9.42 3.50
CA LEU A 298 11.68 9.42 4.96
C LEU A 298 10.62 10.42 5.44
N SER A 299 10.53 11.58 4.81
CA SER A 299 9.51 12.60 5.09
C SER A 299 8.09 12.07 4.94
N VAL A 300 7.81 11.35 3.85
CA VAL A 300 6.50 10.70 3.59
C VAL A 300 6.25 9.58 4.59
N TYR A 301 7.28 8.79 4.90
CA TYR A 301 7.17 7.72 5.88
C TYR A 301 6.83 8.26 7.27
N GLU A 302 7.56 9.27 7.76
CA GLU A 302 7.32 9.92 9.05
C GLU A 302 5.94 10.58 9.13
N ASP A 303 5.49 11.27 8.07
CA ASP A 303 4.13 11.86 8.00
C ASP A 303 3.05 10.77 8.16
N HIS A 304 3.25 9.59 7.57
CA HIS A 304 2.35 8.45 7.73
C HIS A 304 2.38 7.88 9.15
N LEU A 305 3.56 7.73 9.76
CA LEU A 305 3.67 7.28 11.15
C LEU A 305 2.98 8.26 12.12
N ASP A 306 3.14 9.57 11.90
CA ASP A 306 2.47 10.61 12.68
C ASP A 306 0.94 10.55 12.53
N PHE A 307 0.46 10.22 11.33
CA PHE A 307 -0.97 9.95 11.08
C PHE A 307 -1.45 8.73 11.88
N LEU A 308 -0.69 7.63 11.93
CA LEU A 308 -1.05 6.43 12.68
C LEU A 308 -1.18 6.71 14.18
N ILE A 309 -0.24 7.47 14.76
CA ILE A 309 -0.32 7.88 16.17
C ILE A 309 -1.57 8.71 16.43
N GLN A 310 -1.88 9.66 15.55
CA GLN A 310 -3.09 10.48 15.68
C GLN A 310 -4.36 9.62 15.59
N ALA A 311 -4.43 8.70 14.62
CA ALA A 311 -5.57 7.79 14.47
C ALA A 311 -5.73 6.86 15.69
N HIS A 312 -4.64 6.31 16.23
CA HIS A 312 -4.66 5.48 17.43
C HIS A 312 -5.11 6.23 18.68
N ARG A 313 -4.62 7.46 18.91
CA ARG A 313 -5.04 8.32 20.02
C ARG A 313 -6.53 8.67 19.98
N HIS A 314 -7.11 8.69 18.78
CA HIS A 314 -8.54 8.89 18.54
C HIS A 314 -9.34 7.59 18.48
N ASN A 315 -8.73 6.45 18.85
CA ASN A 315 -9.33 5.12 18.86
C ASN A 315 -9.88 4.67 17.50
N MET A 316 -9.25 5.12 16.42
CA MET A 316 -9.70 4.83 15.06
C MET A 316 -9.01 3.59 14.50
N VAL A 317 -7.72 3.41 14.79
CA VAL A 317 -6.95 2.28 14.30
C VAL A 317 -6.05 1.73 15.40
N TRP A 318 -5.98 0.40 15.47
CA TRP A 318 -4.96 -0.31 16.23
C TRP A 318 -3.83 -0.74 15.30
N THR A 319 -2.60 -0.29 15.58
CA THR A 319 -1.40 -0.73 14.85
C THR A 319 -0.72 -1.89 15.56
N ALA A 320 -0.47 -2.99 14.85
CA ALA A 320 0.26 -4.14 15.39
C ALA A 320 0.93 -4.97 14.29
N ASN A 321 1.84 -5.85 14.69
CA ASN A 321 2.43 -6.82 13.79
C ASN A 321 1.36 -7.81 13.26
N PRO A 322 1.50 -8.34 12.03
CA PRO A 322 0.55 -9.28 11.45
C PRO A 322 0.22 -10.49 12.34
N SER A 323 1.22 -11.13 12.97
CA SER A 323 0.96 -12.27 13.84
C SER A 323 0.11 -11.91 15.06
N ASP A 324 0.25 -10.69 15.60
CA ASP A 324 -0.51 -10.23 16.77
C ASP A 324 -1.98 -9.96 16.41
N VAL A 325 -2.22 -9.38 15.24
CA VAL A 325 -3.58 -9.21 14.71
C VAL A 325 -4.25 -10.56 14.46
N ILE A 326 -3.52 -11.55 13.91
CA ILE A 326 -4.03 -12.92 13.72
C ILE A 326 -4.37 -13.55 15.08
N ARG A 327 -3.44 -13.54 16.04
CA ARG A 327 -3.68 -14.07 17.39
C ARG A 327 -4.90 -13.41 18.04
N TYR A 328 -5.02 -12.09 17.94
CA TYR A 328 -6.13 -11.36 18.52
C TYR A 328 -7.47 -11.76 17.90
N ARG A 329 -7.56 -11.85 16.57
CA ARG A 329 -8.79 -12.29 15.87
C ARG A 329 -9.23 -13.67 16.33
N HIS A 330 -8.29 -14.63 16.43
CA HIS A 330 -8.58 -15.98 16.92
C HIS A 330 -8.98 -15.99 18.41
N ALA A 331 -8.18 -15.38 19.28
CA ALA A 331 -8.44 -15.33 20.71
C ALA A 331 -9.77 -14.64 21.02
N ARG A 332 -10.08 -13.50 20.39
CA ARG A 332 -11.36 -12.80 20.56
C ARG A 332 -12.55 -13.69 20.24
N THR A 333 -12.48 -14.44 19.14
CA THR A 333 -13.59 -15.25 18.65
C THR A 333 -13.75 -16.54 19.45
N ALA A 334 -12.65 -17.10 19.96
CA ALA A 334 -12.64 -18.36 20.70
C ALA A 334 -12.81 -18.19 22.23
N CYS A 335 -12.27 -17.12 22.82
CA CYS A 335 -12.35 -16.88 24.26
C CYS A 335 -13.69 -16.22 24.64
N GLY A 336 -14.36 -16.76 25.66
CA GLY A 336 -15.51 -16.09 26.27
C GLY A 336 -15.08 -15.09 27.36
N ALA A 337 -15.88 -14.06 27.61
CA ALA A 337 -15.70 -13.15 28.74
C ALA A 337 -17.04 -12.83 29.43
N SER A 338 -17.01 -12.60 30.74
CA SER A 338 -18.16 -12.15 31.51
C SER A 338 -17.77 -11.31 32.71
N VAL A 339 -18.66 -10.41 33.15
CA VAL A 339 -18.47 -9.56 34.34
C VAL A 339 -19.41 -10.00 35.46
N SER A 340 -18.87 -10.17 36.66
CA SER A 340 -19.64 -10.39 37.88
C SER A 340 -19.12 -9.50 39.01
N GLY A 341 -19.89 -8.47 39.38
CA GLY A 341 -19.44 -7.47 40.35
C GLY A 341 -18.34 -6.61 39.76
N THR A 342 -17.15 -6.67 40.33
CA THR A 342 -15.94 -5.96 39.87
C THR A 342 -14.94 -6.87 39.17
N THR A 343 -15.33 -8.11 38.85
CA THR A 343 -14.40 -9.10 38.31
C THR A 343 -14.79 -9.47 36.88
N ILE A 344 -13.83 -9.39 35.95
CA ILE A 344 -13.93 -9.99 34.62
C ILE A 344 -13.40 -11.42 34.72
N THR A 345 -14.15 -12.37 34.17
CA THR A 345 -13.77 -13.79 34.10
C THR A 345 -13.79 -14.23 32.64
N TYR A 346 -12.82 -15.07 32.27
CA TYR A 346 -12.67 -15.60 30.92
C TYR A 346 -13.05 -17.08 30.86
N ASP A 347 -13.67 -17.49 29.75
CA ASP A 347 -13.88 -18.88 29.39
C ASP A 347 -12.85 -19.27 28.34
N THR A 348 -11.86 -20.06 28.75
CA THR A 348 -10.77 -20.56 27.91
C THR A 348 -10.95 -22.03 27.56
N SER A 349 -12.20 -22.53 27.56
CA SER A 349 -12.48 -23.94 27.27
C SER A 349 -12.32 -24.30 25.79
N ASP A 350 -12.35 -23.32 24.89
CA ASP A 350 -12.03 -23.50 23.48
C ASP A 350 -10.52 -23.66 23.28
N PRO A 351 -10.03 -24.73 22.63
CA PRO A 351 -8.61 -24.90 22.34
C PRO A 351 -7.97 -23.74 21.56
N GLU A 352 -8.72 -23.10 20.64
CA GLU A 352 -8.19 -21.97 19.86
C GLU A 352 -7.88 -20.76 20.76
N CYS A 353 -8.69 -20.54 21.80
CA CYS A 353 -8.41 -19.51 22.81
C CYS A 353 -7.03 -19.70 23.45
N THR A 354 -6.65 -20.95 23.76
CA THR A 354 -5.34 -21.23 24.35
C THR A 354 -4.21 -21.29 23.34
N GLN A 355 -4.49 -21.70 22.10
CA GLN A 355 -3.49 -21.80 21.04
C GLN A 355 -3.03 -20.41 20.58
N PHE A 356 -3.97 -19.47 20.49
CA PHE A 356 -3.74 -18.10 20.05
C PHE A 356 -3.80 -17.10 21.21
N ALA A 357 -3.59 -17.58 22.44
CA ALA A 357 -3.66 -16.76 23.64
C ALA A 357 -2.83 -15.48 23.46
N THR A 358 -3.52 -14.36 23.59
CA THR A 358 -2.98 -13.00 23.50
C THR A 358 -3.92 -12.09 24.28
N PRO A 359 -3.49 -10.91 24.76
CA PRO A 359 -4.40 -9.96 25.39
C PRO A 359 -5.58 -9.58 24.48
N ILE A 360 -6.80 -9.67 25.01
CA ILE A 360 -8.04 -9.27 24.33
C ILE A 360 -8.75 -8.14 25.09
N SER A 361 -9.44 -7.26 24.35
CA SER A 361 -10.13 -6.11 24.95
C SER A 361 -11.58 -6.42 25.27
N VAL A 362 -11.95 -6.34 26.54
CA VAL A 362 -13.33 -6.47 27.02
C VAL A 362 -13.92 -5.09 27.25
N VAL A 363 -15.00 -4.77 26.54
CA VAL A 363 -15.74 -3.51 26.71
C VAL A 363 -16.74 -3.67 27.84
N ILE A 364 -16.64 -2.76 28.82
CA ILE A 364 -17.50 -2.69 29.99
C ILE A 364 -18.15 -1.32 30.10
N SER A 365 -19.27 -1.26 30.82
CA SER A 365 -19.86 0.00 31.25
C SER A 365 -19.98 0.05 32.77
N THR A 366 -19.87 1.26 33.31
CA THR A 366 -20.00 1.59 34.73
C THR A 366 -21.31 2.36 34.97
N ALA A 367 -21.86 2.28 36.18
CA ALA A 367 -23.08 3.00 36.52
C ALA A 367 -22.84 4.50 36.78
N ASN A 368 -21.64 4.84 37.23
CA ASN A 368 -21.17 6.20 37.45
C ASN A 368 -20.06 6.52 36.45
N ASP A 369 -20.07 7.72 35.87
CA ASP A 369 -18.92 8.26 35.12
C ASP A 369 -17.80 8.56 36.13
N VAL A 370 -16.75 7.74 36.11
CA VAL A 370 -15.54 7.89 36.92
C VAL A 370 -14.37 8.32 36.04
N PRO A 371 -13.41 9.15 36.52
CA PRO A 371 -12.28 9.62 35.73
C PRO A 371 -11.45 8.48 35.10
N GLY A 372 -11.22 7.40 35.85
CA GLY A 372 -10.48 6.23 35.38
C GLY A 372 -10.94 4.95 36.06
N LEU A 373 -10.36 3.83 35.63
CA LEU A 373 -10.47 2.53 36.27
C LEU A 373 -9.06 1.95 36.41
N GLU A 374 -8.78 1.31 37.54
CA GLU A 374 -7.66 0.38 37.67
C GLU A 374 -8.14 -1.04 37.39
N ALA A 375 -7.28 -1.83 36.79
CA ALA A 375 -7.50 -3.25 36.60
C ALA A 375 -6.21 -4.02 36.91
N THR A 376 -6.34 -5.17 37.56
CA THR A 376 -5.21 -6.07 37.84
C THR A 376 -5.52 -7.51 37.49
N GLN A 377 -4.54 -8.25 36.99
CA GLN A 377 -4.61 -9.67 36.69
C GLN A 377 -3.41 -10.38 37.29
N GLY A 378 -3.64 -11.39 38.11
CA GLY A 378 -2.53 -12.06 38.81
C GLY A 378 -1.78 -11.17 39.82
N GLY A 379 -2.25 -9.94 40.08
CA GLY A 379 -1.58 -8.95 40.90
C GLY A 379 -0.88 -7.85 40.10
N GLU A 380 -0.71 -8.04 38.79
CA GLU A 380 -0.10 -7.07 37.89
C GLU A 380 -1.14 -6.13 37.28
N PRO A 381 -0.83 -4.84 37.06
CA PRO A 381 -1.70 -3.93 36.34
C PRO A 381 -2.01 -4.46 34.93
N VAL A 382 -3.26 -4.28 34.48
CA VAL A 382 -3.62 -4.50 33.08
C VAL A 382 -4.17 -3.20 32.48
N ARG A 383 -3.98 -3.05 31.16
CA ARG A 383 -4.31 -1.83 30.43
C ARG A 383 -5.82 -1.56 30.47
N VAL A 384 -6.17 -0.32 30.82
CA VAL A 384 -7.56 0.18 30.78
C VAL A 384 -7.62 1.50 30.03
N ARG A 385 -8.51 1.58 29.04
CA ARG A 385 -8.76 2.79 28.25
C ARG A 385 -10.18 3.28 28.47
N LYS A 386 -10.35 4.58 28.75
CA LYS A 386 -11.66 5.24 28.85
C LYS A 386 -12.12 5.68 27.46
N ILE A 387 -13.00 4.90 26.86
CA ILE A 387 -13.50 5.08 25.48
C ILE A 387 -14.85 5.82 25.40
N GLY A 388 -15.43 6.16 26.55
CA GLY A 388 -16.64 6.97 26.64
C GLY A 388 -16.87 7.48 28.06
N ALA A 389 -17.98 8.21 28.29
CA ALA A 389 -18.27 8.78 29.61
C ALA A 389 -18.27 7.70 30.72
N ASN A 390 -18.95 6.59 30.50
CA ASN A 390 -19.02 5.49 31.46
C ASN A 390 -18.61 4.15 30.84
N THR A 391 -17.81 4.18 29.76
CA THR A 391 -17.42 3.01 28.97
C THR A 391 -15.90 2.89 28.96
N PHE A 392 -15.41 1.67 29.20
CA PHE A 392 -13.99 1.37 29.27
C PHE A 392 -13.68 0.10 28.48
N ALA A 393 -12.51 0.05 27.85
CA ALA A 393 -11.91 -1.16 27.32
C ALA A 393 -10.84 -1.65 28.29
N VAL A 394 -10.93 -2.92 28.70
CA VAL A 394 -9.94 -3.57 29.58
C VAL A 394 -9.24 -4.67 28.79
N THR A 395 -7.94 -4.54 28.59
CA THR A 395 -7.14 -5.43 27.73
C THR A 395 -6.26 -6.34 28.58
N ALA A 396 -6.55 -7.64 28.57
CA ALA A 396 -5.89 -8.62 29.43
C ALA A 396 -5.82 -10.01 28.77
N ASP A 397 -4.86 -10.83 29.19
CA ASP A 397 -4.66 -12.19 28.67
C ASP A 397 -5.73 -13.14 29.25
N PRO A 398 -6.61 -13.73 28.43
CA PRO A 398 -7.70 -14.57 28.92
C PRO A 398 -7.21 -15.82 29.68
N THR A 399 -5.95 -16.23 29.51
CA THR A 399 -5.37 -17.42 30.14
C THR A 399 -4.73 -17.18 31.51
N GLN A 400 -4.51 -15.92 31.90
CA GLN A 400 -3.86 -15.55 33.16
C GLN A 400 -4.83 -15.35 34.33
N GLY A 401 -6.09 -15.75 34.17
CA GLY A 401 -7.10 -15.75 35.21
C GLY A 401 -8.00 -14.51 35.19
N SER A 402 -8.65 -14.22 36.31
CA SER A 402 -9.63 -13.14 36.39
C SER A 402 -8.97 -11.77 36.54
N VAL A 403 -9.64 -10.74 36.02
CA VAL A 403 -9.23 -9.34 36.19
C VAL A 403 -10.09 -8.70 37.26
N GLU A 404 -9.46 -8.11 38.27
CA GLU A 404 -10.13 -7.33 39.31
C GLU A 404 -10.13 -5.85 38.94
N LEU A 405 -11.29 -5.21 39.01
CA LEU A 405 -11.52 -3.81 38.64
C LEU A 405 -11.77 -2.94 39.88
N SER A 406 -11.28 -1.71 39.84
CA SER A 406 -11.65 -0.68 40.82
C SER A 406 -11.75 0.70 40.19
N GLY A 407 -12.60 1.57 40.73
CA GLY A 407 -12.75 2.93 40.21
C GLY A 407 -11.63 3.84 40.66
N CYS A 408 -11.19 4.73 39.77
CA CYS A 408 -10.07 5.62 40.01
C CYS A 408 -10.41 7.10 39.85
N ALA A 409 -9.90 7.92 40.77
CA ALA A 409 -10.00 9.38 40.75
C ALA A 409 -9.07 10.04 39.71
N SER A 410 -7.96 9.38 39.36
CA SER A 410 -7.07 9.82 38.28
C SER A 410 -7.77 9.63 36.93
N GLU A 411 -7.52 10.56 35.99
CA GLU A 411 -7.97 10.37 34.61
C GLU A 411 -7.29 9.13 34.02
N GLY A 412 -8.08 8.19 33.52
CA GLY A 412 -7.55 7.05 32.77
C GLY A 412 -7.14 7.47 31.36
N LEU A 413 -6.42 6.59 30.65
CA LEU A 413 -6.04 6.80 29.26
C LEU A 413 -7.27 7.08 28.40
N GLY A 414 -7.40 8.32 27.94
CA GLY A 414 -8.58 8.80 27.22
C GLY A 414 -8.54 8.51 25.72
N VAL A 415 -9.66 8.76 25.06
CA VAL A 415 -9.74 8.85 23.60
C VAL A 415 -9.85 10.32 23.19
N GLY A 416 -9.15 10.68 22.12
CA GLY A 416 -9.27 11.99 21.48
C GLY A 416 -8.28 13.04 21.99
N GLU A 417 -7.20 12.61 22.62
CA GLU A 417 -6.09 13.52 22.94
C GLU A 417 -5.35 13.97 21.69
N GLY A 418 -4.93 15.24 21.67
CA GLY A 418 -4.19 15.82 20.54
C GLY A 418 -5.07 16.23 19.35
N ALA A 419 -4.42 16.54 18.23
CA ALA A 419 -5.12 16.86 16.99
C ALA A 419 -5.74 15.59 16.38
N PRO A 420 -6.95 15.66 15.82
CA PRO A 420 -7.50 14.53 15.06
C PRO A 420 -6.66 14.30 13.80
N PRO A 421 -6.61 13.05 13.30
CA PRO A 421 -5.88 12.76 12.06
C PRO A 421 -6.42 13.58 10.89
N PRO A 422 -5.56 13.93 9.91
CA PRO A 422 -5.99 14.56 8.66
C PRO A 422 -7.13 13.78 8.01
N ALA A 423 -8.15 14.49 7.51
CA ALA A 423 -9.28 13.87 6.84
C ALA A 423 -8.83 13.02 5.64
N LYS A 424 -9.54 11.91 5.39
CA LYS A 424 -9.31 11.06 4.22
C LYS A 424 -9.22 11.90 2.95
N PRO A 425 -8.13 11.79 2.17
CA PRO A 425 -8.04 12.51 0.92
C PRO A 425 -9.08 11.98 -0.07
N SER A 426 -9.66 12.86 -0.88
CA SER A 426 -10.53 12.42 -1.97
C SER A 426 -9.69 11.82 -3.09
N PRO A 427 -10.18 10.77 -3.79
CA PRO A 427 -9.53 10.33 -5.01
C PRO A 427 -9.49 11.48 -6.01
N ALA A 428 -8.50 11.47 -6.89
CA ALA A 428 -8.53 12.38 -8.03
C ALA A 428 -9.79 12.08 -8.88
N ASP A 429 -10.45 13.10 -9.42
CA ASP A 429 -11.60 12.91 -10.32
C ASP A 429 -11.17 12.16 -11.61
N SER A 430 -9.86 12.13 -11.88
CA SER A 430 -9.22 11.53 -13.04
C SER A 430 -7.71 11.37 -12.79
N VAL A 431 -7.07 10.36 -13.40
CA VAL A 431 -5.59 10.26 -13.38
C VAL A 431 -4.88 11.52 -13.93
N CYS A 432 -5.59 12.36 -14.68
CA CYS A 432 -5.05 13.62 -15.16
C CYS A 432 -4.88 14.67 -14.06
N ASP A 433 -5.69 14.59 -13.01
CA ASP A 433 -5.57 15.52 -11.88
C ASP A 433 -4.36 15.13 -10.98
N ILE A 434 -3.74 13.97 -11.25
CA ILE A 434 -2.55 13.44 -10.58
C ILE A 434 -1.28 13.98 -11.24
N GLN A 435 -1.11 13.66 -12.52
CA GLN A 435 0.05 14.05 -13.29
C GLN A 435 -0.37 14.26 -14.74
N THR A 436 -0.23 15.50 -15.21
CA THR A 436 -0.43 15.86 -16.62
C THR A 436 0.92 16.20 -17.23
N VAL A 437 1.34 15.42 -18.23
CA VAL A 437 2.48 15.77 -19.08
C VAL A 437 2.00 16.70 -20.17
N VAL A 438 2.63 17.87 -20.31
CA VAL A 438 2.23 18.86 -21.31
C VAL A 438 3.13 18.75 -22.53
N GLY A 439 2.53 18.57 -23.71
CA GLY A 439 3.25 18.61 -24.97
C GLY A 439 3.87 19.97 -25.28
N SER A 440 4.97 19.98 -26.02
CA SER A 440 5.66 21.21 -26.42
C SER A 440 5.05 21.89 -27.65
N GLY A 441 4.10 21.24 -28.33
CA GLY A 441 3.44 21.74 -29.54
C GLY A 441 4.30 21.69 -30.81
N SER A 442 5.48 21.08 -30.77
CA SER A 442 6.22 20.66 -31.97
C SER A 442 5.97 19.18 -32.24
N PRO A 443 5.87 18.75 -33.51
CA PRO A 443 5.77 17.34 -33.83
C PRO A 443 6.87 16.54 -33.15
N GLY A 444 6.48 15.43 -32.52
CA GLY A 444 7.40 14.59 -31.78
C GLY A 444 6.95 13.13 -31.90
N LEU A 445 7.90 12.27 -32.27
CA LEU A 445 7.72 10.83 -32.23
C LEU A 445 7.34 10.39 -30.81
N MET A 446 6.28 9.60 -30.72
CA MET A 446 5.76 9.03 -29.48
C MET A 446 6.33 7.65 -29.19
N ASP A 447 6.66 6.90 -30.24
CA ASP A 447 7.37 5.64 -30.17
C ASP A 447 8.79 5.75 -30.77
N ASP A 448 9.72 4.99 -30.18
CA ASP A 448 11.08 4.78 -30.70
C ASP A 448 11.30 3.27 -30.81
N LEU A 449 10.63 2.67 -31.81
CA LEU A 449 10.70 1.23 -32.09
C LEU A 449 12.06 0.81 -32.67
N GLU A 450 12.98 1.75 -32.91
CA GLU A 450 14.36 1.48 -33.31
C GLU A 450 15.24 1.01 -32.13
N ARG A 451 14.70 1.03 -30.90
CA ARG A 451 15.35 0.47 -29.72
C ARG A 451 15.44 -1.06 -29.74
N PRO A 452 16.46 -1.66 -29.10
CA PRO A 452 16.57 -3.11 -28.97
C PRO A 452 15.29 -3.74 -28.35
N PRO A 453 14.77 -4.87 -28.88
CA PRO A 453 13.59 -5.55 -28.34
C PRO A 453 13.64 -5.88 -26.85
N GLU A 454 14.82 -6.10 -26.29
CA GLU A 454 15.06 -6.30 -24.86
C GLU A 454 14.83 -5.05 -23.99
N GLU A 455 14.80 -3.86 -24.58
CA GLU A 455 14.46 -2.60 -23.92
C GLU A 455 12.94 -2.30 -23.99
N LEU A 456 12.19 -3.11 -24.72
CA LEU A 456 10.74 -2.98 -24.91
C LEU A 456 10.05 -3.89 -23.90
N GLN A 457 9.73 -3.34 -22.74
CA GLN A 457 9.07 -4.10 -21.67
C GLN A 457 7.55 -4.15 -21.84
N ILE A 458 7.00 -5.32 -21.52
CA ILE A 458 5.60 -5.51 -21.13
C ILE A 458 5.49 -5.01 -19.68
N LEU A 459 5.49 -3.67 -19.53
CA LEU A 459 5.40 -2.86 -18.29
C LEU A 459 6.40 -3.17 -17.13
N PRO A 460 6.99 -2.16 -16.44
CA PRO A 460 7.01 -0.69 -16.69
C PRO A 460 8.33 -0.13 -17.32
N ASN A 461 8.23 0.95 -18.13
CA ASN A 461 9.30 1.56 -18.96
C ASN A 461 10.14 2.66 -18.23
N PRO A 462 11.46 2.83 -18.49
CA PRO A 462 12.23 4.02 -18.12
C PRO A 462 11.90 5.29 -18.94
N ALA A 463 11.84 6.43 -18.27
CA ALA A 463 11.38 7.71 -18.82
C ALA A 463 12.25 8.29 -19.97
N GLN A 464 11.62 8.95 -20.95
CA GLN A 464 12.31 9.86 -21.89
C GLN A 464 12.67 11.15 -21.17
N GLY A 465 13.86 11.71 -21.48
CA GLY A 465 14.40 12.91 -20.82
C GLY A 465 13.61 14.22 -21.04
N ASP A 466 12.51 14.18 -21.79
CA ASP A 466 11.59 15.31 -21.98
C ASP A 466 10.16 15.05 -21.42
N GLY A 467 9.97 13.93 -20.72
CA GLY A 467 8.74 13.59 -20.00
C GLY A 467 7.68 12.85 -20.83
N ARG A 468 7.98 12.41 -22.06
CA ARG A 468 7.07 11.65 -22.91
C ARG A 468 7.33 10.14 -22.78
N ASP A 469 6.45 9.39 -22.12
CA ASP A 469 6.59 7.92 -22.05
C ASP A 469 5.41 7.23 -22.75
N GLY A 470 5.71 6.20 -23.53
CA GLY A 470 4.72 5.32 -24.15
C GLY A 470 5.01 3.86 -23.79
N SER A 471 3.99 3.05 -23.53
CA SER A 471 4.13 1.59 -23.48
C SER A 471 3.03 0.91 -24.23
N TRP A 472 3.33 -0.28 -24.75
CA TRP A 472 2.37 -1.10 -25.47
C TRP A 472 1.73 -2.13 -24.53
N SER A 473 0.40 -2.21 -24.53
CA SER A 473 -0.37 -3.30 -23.94
C SER A 473 -1.30 -3.90 -25.00
N TRP A 474 -1.74 -5.15 -24.82
CA TRP A 474 -2.66 -5.80 -25.76
C TRP A 474 -3.61 -6.75 -25.05
N TYR A 475 -4.77 -6.95 -25.65
CA TYR A 475 -5.81 -7.87 -25.21
C TYR A 475 -6.46 -8.48 -26.47
N PRO A 476 -6.93 -9.76 -26.50
CA PRO A 476 -6.70 -10.96 -25.67
C PRO A 476 -5.44 -11.80 -26.02
N GLN A 477 -5.24 -12.92 -25.33
CA GLN A 477 -4.02 -13.77 -25.36
C GLN A 477 -3.79 -14.61 -26.64
N ASN A 478 -4.71 -14.64 -27.60
CA ASN A 478 -4.61 -15.45 -28.82
C ASN A 478 -4.11 -14.67 -30.05
N VAL A 479 -3.41 -13.57 -29.83
CA VAL A 479 -2.76 -12.75 -30.88
C VAL A 479 -1.24 -12.77 -30.71
N GLU A 480 -0.54 -12.77 -31.85
CA GLU A 480 0.90 -12.57 -31.91
C GLU A 480 1.19 -11.07 -31.94
N VAL A 481 1.83 -10.56 -30.90
CA VAL A 481 2.35 -9.19 -30.84
C VAL A 481 3.87 -9.23 -30.67
N GLY A 482 4.58 -8.42 -31.44
CA GLY A 482 6.02 -8.27 -31.26
C GLY A 482 6.62 -7.20 -32.14
N ILE A 483 7.78 -6.72 -31.73
CA ILE A 483 8.59 -5.80 -32.54
C ILE A 483 9.51 -6.63 -33.41
N VAL A 484 9.47 -6.38 -34.71
CA VAL A 484 10.22 -7.16 -35.69
C VAL A 484 10.90 -6.24 -36.69
N ASP A 485 11.99 -6.70 -37.30
CA ASP A 485 12.70 -5.95 -38.34
C ASP A 485 11.93 -6.00 -39.68
N ASP A 486 11.65 -4.83 -40.25
CA ASP A 486 11.11 -4.67 -41.60
C ASP A 486 12.02 -3.75 -42.43
N GLY A 487 13.08 -4.35 -42.97
CA GLY A 487 13.99 -3.62 -43.87
C GLY A 487 14.97 -2.69 -43.16
N GLY A 488 15.35 -3.01 -41.92
CA GLY A 488 16.26 -2.21 -41.09
C GLY A 488 15.54 -1.30 -40.08
N ASN A 489 14.21 -1.30 -40.08
CA ASN A 489 13.38 -0.55 -39.14
C ASN A 489 12.67 -1.52 -38.20
N GLY A 490 12.73 -1.27 -36.90
CA GLY A 490 11.90 -1.98 -35.92
C GLY A 490 10.46 -1.51 -36.06
N VAL A 491 9.53 -2.45 -36.28
CA VAL A 491 8.12 -2.15 -36.47
C VAL A 491 7.27 -3.05 -35.59
N LEU A 492 6.12 -2.55 -35.16
CA LEU A 492 5.21 -3.30 -34.34
C LEU A 492 4.32 -4.17 -35.22
N ARG A 493 4.43 -5.50 -35.05
CA ARG A 493 3.61 -6.49 -35.72
C ARG A 493 2.52 -6.99 -34.76
N TYR A 494 1.28 -6.94 -35.23
CA TYR A 494 0.09 -7.39 -34.52
C TYR A 494 -0.73 -8.29 -35.44
N ALA A 495 -0.80 -9.58 -35.12
CA ALA A 495 -1.42 -10.58 -35.99
C ALA A 495 -2.27 -11.59 -35.21
N GLY A 496 -3.32 -12.11 -35.84
CA GLY A 496 -4.21 -13.08 -35.22
C GLY A 496 -5.15 -13.73 -36.22
N ASP A 497 -5.76 -14.83 -35.81
CA ASP A 497 -6.77 -15.56 -36.59
C ASP A 497 -7.86 -16.11 -35.67
N ALA A 498 -9.11 -16.05 -36.12
CA ALA A 498 -10.28 -16.60 -35.44
C ALA A 498 -10.36 -16.20 -33.95
N LEU A 499 -10.37 -14.90 -33.68
CA LEU A 499 -10.44 -14.37 -32.32
C LEU A 499 -11.73 -14.83 -31.61
N ASP A 500 -11.72 -14.99 -30.28
CA ASP A 500 -12.96 -15.30 -29.54
C ASP A 500 -13.69 -14.02 -29.07
N ALA A 501 -13.03 -12.86 -29.17
CA ALA A 501 -13.55 -11.54 -28.81
C ALA A 501 -12.88 -10.43 -29.64
N TRP A 502 -13.21 -9.17 -29.36
CA TRP A 502 -12.44 -8.01 -29.82
C TRP A 502 -10.98 -8.16 -29.41
N SER A 503 -10.05 -7.75 -30.27
CA SER A 503 -8.64 -7.66 -29.93
C SER A 503 -8.09 -6.29 -30.32
N GLY A 504 -7.26 -5.72 -29.45
CA GLY A 504 -6.59 -4.47 -29.72
C GLY A 504 -5.18 -4.43 -29.21
N LEU A 505 -4.45 -3.51 -29.84
CA LEU A 505 -3.12 -3.10 -29.49
C LEU A 505 -3.20 -1.66 -28.99
N THR A 506 -2.77 -1.43 -27.75
CA THR A 506 -2.85 -0.15 -27.07
C THR A 506 -1.46 0.44 -26.92
N LEU A 507 -1.25 1.65 -27.41
CA LEU A 507 -0.15 2.53 -27.01
C LEU A 507 -0.65 3.40 -25.86
N ALA A 508 -0.32 3.03 -24.63
CA ALA A 508 -0.59 3.85 -23.46
C ALA A 508 0.42 5.00 -23.37
N PHE A 509 -0.05 6.20 -23.09
CA PHE A 509 0.77 7.31 -22.59
C PHE A 509 1.13 6.98 -21.16
N LEU A 510 2.32 6.41 -20.97
CA LEU A 510 2.84 6.25 -19.65
C LEU A 510 3.23 7.61 -19.09
N GLY A 511 3.05 7.71 -17.81
CA GLY A 511 4.04 8.41 -17.01
C GLY A 511 4.20 7.62 -15.75
N GLY A 512 5.07 8.11 -14.89
CA GLY A 512 5.77 7.32 -13.88
C GLY A 512 4.92 6.71 -12.75
N ASN A 513 3.61 6.45 -12.91
CA ASN A 513 2.75 5.89 -11.89
C ASN A 513 1.96 4.62 -12.26
N GLY A 514 2.16 3.99 -13.43
CA GLY A 514 1.52 2.70 -13.79
C GLY A 514 -0.01 2.72 -13.97
N ALA A 515 -0.71 3.73 -13.44
CA ALA A 515 -2.13 4.00 -13.64
C ALA A 515 -2.43 4.83 -14.92
N GLY A 516 -1.39 5.06 -15.74
CA GLY A 516 -1.42 5.97 -16.88
C GLY A 516 -1.28 7.42 -16.44
N THR A 517 -0.41 8.20 -17.10
CA THR A 517 -0.50 9.66 -17.00
C THR A 517 -1.41 10.20 -18.07
N CYS A 518 -1.97 11.37 -17.81
CA CYS A 518 -2.58 12.10 -18.89
C CYS A 518 -1.56 12.90 -19.65
N TYR A 519 -1.62 12.78 -20.96
CA TYR A 519 -0.94 13.62 -21.89
C TYR A 519 -1.87 14.76 -22.32
N ASP A 520 -1.42 15.99 -22.13
CA ASP A 520 -2.07 17.16 -22.70
C ASP A 520 -1.65 17.33 -24.16
N ALA A 521 -2.46 16.75 -25.04
CA ALA A 521 -2.38 16.85 -26.48
C ALA A 521 -2.99 18.14 -27.04
N SER A 522 -3.41 19.10 -26.22
CA SER A 522 -4.09 20.33 -26.70
C SER A 522 -3.21 21.22 -27.57
N ALA A 523 -1.88 21.03 -27.50
CA ALA A 523 -0.91 21.71 -28.35
C ALA A 523 -0.85 21.13 -29.78
N TYR A 524 -1.49 19.99 -30.04
CA TYR A 524 -1.47 19.27 -31.32
C TYR A 524 -2.84 19.32 -32.02
N THR A 525 -2.82 18.97 -33.29
CA THR A 525 -4.00 18.99 -34.16
C THR A 525 -4.48 17.59 -34.55
N GLY A 526 -3.62 16.59 -34.43
CA GLY A 526 -3.94 15.20 -34.74
C GLY A 526 -2.82 14.21 -34.49
N LEU A 527 -3.02 13.00 -35.00
CA LEU A 527 -2.10 11.87 -34.94
C LEU A 527 -1.59 11.53 -36.34
N ARG A 528 -0.28 11.31 -36.50
CA ARG A 528 0.31 10.75 -37.73
C ARG A 528 1.01 9.43 -37.38
N PHE A 529 0.89 8.44 -38.26
CA PHE A 529 1.57 7.16 -38.14
C PHE A 529 1.68 6.47 -39.50
N ARG A 530 2.48 5.42 -39.60
CA ARG A 530 2.51 4.53 -40.76
C ARG A 530 1.83 3.21 -40.42
N ILE A 531 1.06 2.70 -41.39
CA ILE A 531 0.38 1.42 -41.27
C ILE A 531 0.45 0.63 -42.57
N ARG A 532 0.57 -0.70 -42.46
CA ARG A 532 0.27 -1.65 -43.54
C ARG A 532 -0.30 -2.94 -42.98
N GLY A 533 -0.86 -3.76 -43.85
CA GLY A 533 -1.29 -5.09 -43.47
C GLY A 533 -2.47 -5.62 -44.26
N ASN A 534 -3.14 -6.59 -43.67
CA ASN A 534 -4.38 -7.13 -44.16
C ASN A 534 -5.31 -7.43 -42.98
N VAL A 535 -6.59 -7.11 -43.16
CA VAL A 535 -7.65 -7.51 -42.24
C VAL A 535 -8.73 -8.17 -43.09
N SER A 536 -9.01 -9.44 -42.83
CA SER A 536 -10.06 -10.20 -43.52
C SER A 536 -11.16 -10.50 -42.54
N THR A 537 -12.33 -9.87 -42.71
CA THR A 537 -13.53 -10.11 -41.87
C THR A 537 -14.74 -10.38 -42.77
N PRO A 538 -15.81 -11.04 -42.27
CA PRO A 538 -17.04 -11.22 -43.03
C PRO A 538 -17.97 -10.00 -43.03
N ASP A 539 -17.61 -8.91 -42.37
CA ASP A 539 -18.46 -7.75 -42.10
C ASP A 539 -17.93 -6.44 -42.74
N GLU A 540 -18.48 -5.30 -42.29
CA GLU A 540 -18.11 -3.98 -42.81
C GLU A 540 -16.70 -3.51 -42.41
N LEU A 541 -16.05 -4.21 -41.48
CA LEU A 541 -14.68 -3.93 -41.05
C LEU A 541 -13.63 -4.65 -41.91
N ASN A 542 -14.03 -5.33 -42.97
CA ASN A 542 -13.09 -6.00 -43.87
C ASN A 542 -12.12 -4.99 -44.49
N GLY A 543 -10.82 -5.20 -44.27
CA GLY A 543 -9.76 -4.29 -44.67
C GLY A 543 -9.62 -3.04 -43.79
N LYS A 544 -10.21 -3.04 -42.59
CA LYS A 544 -10.21 -1.87 -41.70
C LYS A 544 -9.72 -2.20 -40.29
N VAL A 545 -9.20 -1.18 -39.61
CA VAL A 545 -8.89 -1.17 -38.17
C VAL A 545 -9.69 -0.06 -37.50
N ILE A 546 -10.03 -0.23 -36.22
CA ILE A 546 -10.63 0.81 -35.40
C ILE A 546 -9.50 1.50 -34.64
N LEU A 547 -9.25 2.77 -34.94
CA LEU A 547 -8.38 3.62 -34.16
C LEU A 547 -9.20 4.29 -33.05
N SER A 548 -8.83 4.09 -31.79
CA SER A 548 -9.48 4.69 -30.63
C SER A 548 -8.54 5.65 -29.90
N MET A 549 -9.07 6.79 -29.45
CA MET A 549 -8.39 7.67 -28.49
C MET A 549 -9.00 7.48 -27.12
N VAL A 550 -8.18 7.02 -26.19
CA VAL A 550 -8.56 6.82 -24.81
C VAL A 550 -8.25 8.10 -24.04
N THR A 551 -9.28 8.65 -23.41
CA THR A 551 -9.18 9.80 -22.50
C THR A 551 -9.62 9.38 -21.11
N ALA A 552 -9.19 10.11 -20.07
CA ALA A 552 -9.60 9.78 -18.71
C ALA A 552 -11.11 9.87 -18.50
N GLU A 553 -11.81 10.73 -19.24
CA GLU A 553 -13.26 10.77 -19.24
C GLU A 553 -13.88 9.49 -19.80
N THR A 554 -13.21 8.81 -20.72
CA THR A 554 -13.68 7.55 -21.32
C THR A 554 -13.25 6.30 -20.55
N GLN A 555 -12.28 6.39 -19.64
CA GLN A 555 -11.87 5.31 -18.73
C GLN A 555 -12.59 5.35 -17.38
N THR A 556 -13.91 5.57 -17.38
CA THR A 556 -14.70 5.45 -16.15
C THR A 556 -15.59 4.21 -16.19
N GLN A 557 -15.96 3.70 -15.02
CA GLN A 557 -16.94 2.61 -14.88
C GLN A 557 -18.28 2.93 -15.60
N VAL A 558 -18.60 4.22 -15.78
CA VAL A 558 -19.82 4.68 -16.46
C VAL A 558 -19.76 4.51 -17.99
N PHE A 559 -18.56 4.65 -18.58
CA PHE A 559 -18.35 4.46 -20.02
C PHE A 559 -17.83 3.06 -20.38
N GLY A 560 -17.67 2.21 -19.36
CA GLY A 560 -17.52 0.77 -19.49
C GLY A 560 -16.21 0.35 -20.13
N GLY A 561 -15.08 0.99 -19.74
CA GLY A 561 -13.73 0.72 -20.23
C GLY A 561 -13.60 -0.69 -20.81
N ASP A 562 -13.52 -0.75 -22.13
CA ASP A 562 -13.49 -1.90 -23.05
C ASP A 562 -14.21 -3.24 -22.73
N LEU A 563 -15.05 -3.33 -21.69
CA LEU A 563 -15.60 -4.61 -21.19
C LEU A 563 -16.48 -5.36 -22.21
N ASP A 564 -17.03 -4.67 -23.21
CA ASP A 564 -17.87 -5.25 -24.27
C ASP A 564 -17.35 -5.00 -25.70
N GLY A 565 -16.10 -4.56 -25.87
CA GLY A 565 -15.41 -4.50 -27.18
C GLY A 565 -16.05 -3.63 -28.27
N MET A 566 -16.88 -2.65 -27.92
CA MET A 566 -17.72 -1.90 -28.86
C MET A 566 -17.67 -0.35 -28.70
N GLY A 567 -16.53 0.24 -28.32
CA GLY A 567 -16.25 1.66 -28.58
C GLY A 567 -16.45 2.69 -27.45
N GLY A 568 -16.02 2.41 -26.21
CA GLY A 568 -16.10 3.31 -25.02
C GLY A 568 -15.37 4.63 -25.23
N HIS A 569 -14.55 4.64 -26.27
CA HIS A 569 -13.59 5.65 -26.64
C HIS A 569 -14.00 6.37 -27.92
N PHE A 570 -13.41 7.54 -28.12
CA PHE A 570 -13.52 8.26 -29.38
C PHE A 570 -12.85 7.45 -30.47
N ASN A 571 -13.54 7.12 -31.56
CA ASN A 571 -13.03 6.15 -32.53
C ASN A 571 -13.16 6.58 -34.00
N LEU A 572 -12.32 6.01 -34.85
CA LEU A 572 -12.32 6.19 -36.30
C LEU A 572 -11.98 4.87 -36.98
N GLN A 573 -12.78 4.47 -37.97
CA GLN A 573 -12.45 3.33 -38.83
C GLN A 573 -11.47 3.77 -39.93
N LEU A 574 -10.35 3.07 -40.05
CA LEU A 574 -9.30 3.36 -41.02
C LEU A 574 -9.07 2.17 -41.94
N ASP A 575 -8.85 2.44 -43.22
CA ASP A 575 -8.43 1.40 -44.17
C ASP A 575 -7.00 0.94 -43.86
N VAL A 576 -6.76 -0.37 -43.93
CA VAL A 576 -5.43 -0.98 -43.78
C VAL A 576 -4.88 -1.30 -45.17
N PRO A 577 -3.92 -0.52 -45.70
CA PRO A 577 -3.37 -0.73 -47.03
C PRO A 577 -2.38 -1.90 -47.04
N ALA A 578 -2.22 -2.53 -48.20
CA ALA A 578 -1.25 -3.62 -48.38
C ALA A 578 0.22 -3.12 -48.30
N ASP A 579 0.47 -1.88 -48.72
CA ASP A 579 1.78 -1.23 -48.68
C ASP A 579 1.82 -0.17 -47.58
N TRP A 580 3.02 0.12 -47.07
CA TRP A 580 3.24 1.19 -46.08
C TRP A 580 2.65 2.52 -46.54
N THR A 581 1.74 3.04 -45.72
CA THR A 581 1.09 4.33 -45.98
C THR A 581 1.15 5.17 -44.71
N THR A 582 1.56 6.43 -44.85
CA THR A 582 1.42 7.42 -43.78
C THR A 582 -0.03 7.89 -43.72
N VAL A 583 -0.62 7.78 -42.54
CA VAL A 583 -1.98 8.22 -42.22
C VAL A 583 -1.89 9.43 -41.30
N GLU A 584 -2.65 10.49 -41.61
CA GLU A 584 -2.81 11.66 -40.76
C GLU A 584 -4.28 11.78 -40.34
N VAL A 585 -4.52 11.79 -39.04
CA VAL A 585 -5.86 11.84 -38.45
C VAL A 585 -5.99 13.10 -37.58
N PRO A 586 -6.62 14.17 -38.09
CA PRO A 586 -7.03 15.30 -37.26
C PRO A 586 -7.94 14.84 -36.13
N PHE A 587 -7.77 15.39 -34.92
CA PHE A 587 -8.61 15.02 -33.76
C PHE A 587 -10.11 15.23 -34.01
N SER A 588 -10.48 16.20 -34.85
CA SER A 588 -11.87 16.44 -35.24
C SER A 588 -12.52 15.33 -36.06
N MET A 589 -11.76 14.34 -36.54
CA MET A 589 -12.29 13.21 -37.31
C MET A 589 -12.79 12.06 -36.45
N PHE A 590 -12.44 12.02 -35.16
CA PHE A 590 -12.92 10.97 -34.28
C PHE A 590 -14.41 11.11 -33.99
N ASN A 591 -15.12 9.99 -34.05
CA ASN A 591 -16.51 9.92 -33.67
C ASN A 591 -16.64 9.98 -32.14
N VAL A 592 -17.67 10.68 -31.67
CA VAL A 592 -18.05 10.70 -30.25
C VAL A 592 -18.52 9.30 -29.85
N PRO A 593 -18.20 8.80 -28.65
CA PRO A 593 -18.76 7.55 -28.14
C PRO A 593 -20.29 7.56 -28.21
N THR A 594 -20.91 6.50 -28.75
CA THR A 594 -22.35 6.46 -29.04
C THR A 594 -23.20 5.72 -28.01
N TRP A 595 -22.62 5.34 -26.88
CA TRP A 595 -23.16 4.39 -25.90
C TRP A 595 -22.75 4.72 -24.45
N GLY A 596 -23.57 4.36 -23.47
CA GLY A 596 -23.51 4.91 -22.11
C GLY A 596 -24.30 6.22 -21.98
N ASP A 597 -24.28 6.86 -20.80
CA ASP A 597 -24.95 8.14 -20.52
C ASP A 597 -24.18 9.31 -21.18
N THR A 598 -24.05 9.25 -22.50
CA THR A 598 -23.23 10.09 -23.41
C THR A 598 -23.72 11.54 -23.54
N THR A 599 -24.56 12.00 -22.61
CA THR A 599 -25.15 13.33 -22.68
C THR A 599 -24.15 14.47 -22.42
N GLY A 600 -22.92 14.16 -21.97
CA GLY A 600 -21.88 15.14 -21.63
C GLY A 600 -20.69 15.28 -22.59
N LEU A 601 -20.20 14.18 -23.19
CA LEU A 601 -18.95 14.18 -23.97
C LEU A 601 -19.23 14.55 -25.43
N ASN A 602 -18.79 15.73 -25.87
CA ASN A 602 -19.02 16.24 -27.23
C ASN A 602 -17.73 16.50 -28.02
N ALA A 603 -16.57 16.32 -27.39
CA ALA A 603 -15.26 16.52 -27.97
C ALA A 603 -14.22 15.69 -27.21
N LEU A 604 -13.15 15.32 -27.91
CA LEU A 604 -11.96 14.74 -27.31
C LEU A 604 -11.42 15.66 -26.21
N ALA A 605 -11.23 15.13 -25.02
CA ALA A 605 -10.55 15.83 -23.95
C ALA A 605 -9.04 15.76 -24.17
N LEU A 606 -8.54 16.63 -25.06
CA LEU A 606 -7.13 16.62 -25.45
C LEU A 606 -6.17 16.84 -24.27
N GLY A 607 -6.61 17.53 -23.21
CA GLY A 607 -5.84 17.70 -21.97
C GLY A 607 -5.76 16.44 -21.10
N LYS A 608 -6.47 15.37 -21.48
CA LYS A 608 -6.72 14.18 -20.67
C LYS A 608 -6.49 12.88 -21.44
N LEU A 609 -5.58 12.90 -22.44
CA LEU A 609 -5.33 11.73 -23.29
C LEU A 609 -4.51 10.67 -22.55
N GLN A 610 -4.91 9.41 -22.60
CA GLN A 610 -4.30 8.31 -21.85
C GLN A 610 -3.75 7.19 -22.74
N ALA A 611 -4.37 6.92 -23.89
CA ALA A 611 -3.87 5.93 -24.82
C ALA A 611 -4.37 6.13 -26.25
N ILE A 612 -3.74 5.41 -27.18
CA ILE A 612 -4.18 5.23 -28.56
C ILE A 612 -4.30 3.73 -28.80
N ASP A 613 -5.47 3.26 -29.22
CA ASP A 613 -5.70 1.84 -29.49
C ASP A 613 -5.96 1.57 -30.96
N TRP A 614 -5.41 0.47 -31.45
CA TRP A 614 -5.71 -0.13 -32.76
C TRP A 614 -6.44 -1.45 -32.55
N GLY A 615 -7.76 -1.45 -32.74
CA GLY A 615 -8.65 -2.59 -32.51
C GLY A 615 -9.16 -3.28 -33.78
N VAL A 616 -9.38 -4.58 -33.69
CA VAL A 616 -10.06 -5.42 -34.68
C VAL A 616 -11.23 -6.12 -33.98
N ALA A 617 -12.46 -5.84 -34.42
CA ALA A 617 -13.65 -6.09 -33.61
C ALA A 617 -14.37 -7.44 -33.79
N ASN A 618 -13.87 -8.35 -34.64
CA ASN A 618 -14.65 -9.54 -35.01
C ASN A 618 -13.90 -10.86 -34.78
N THR A 619 -14.62 -11.82 -34.19
CA THR A 619 -14.21 -13.20 -33.93
C THR A 619 -13.88 -14.03 -35.17
N ALA A 620 -14.35 -13.60 -36.34
CA ALA A 620 -14.06 -14.23 -37.63
C ALA A 620 -12.90 -13.56 -38.39
N SER A 621 -12.15 -12.67 -37.75
CA SER A 621 -11.08 -11.92 -38.42
C SER A 621 -9.80 -12.74 -38.52
N THR A 622 -9.19 -12.75 -39.69
CA THR A 622 -7.77 -13.06 -39.87
C THR A 622 -7.05 -11.77 -40.21
N PHE A 623 -6.04 -11.39 -39.44
CA PHE A 623 -5.34 -10.13 -39.67
C PHE A 623 -3.84 -10.22 -39.40
N GLU A 624 -3.12 -9.33 -40.07
CA GLU A 624 -1.72 -9.03 -39.82
C GLU A 624 -1.52 -7.55 -40.10
N ILE A 625 -1.27 -6.78 -39.04
CA ILE A 625 -1.15 -5.32 -39.04
C ILE A 625 0.26 -4.96 -38.58
N TRP A 626 0.80 -3.93 -39.22
CA TRP A 626 2.11 -3.37 -38.95
C TRP A 626 1.96 -1.88 -38.70
N VAL A 627 2.49 -1.39 -37.58
CA VAL A 627 2.43 0.03 -37.18
C VAL A 627 3.83 0.55 -36.88
N ASP A 628 4.09 1.79 -37.27
CA ASP A 628 5.39 2.46 -37.17
C ASP A 628 5.22 4.00 -37.14
N ASP A 629 6.26 4.73 -36.74
CA ASP A 629 6.39 6.20 -36.79
C ASP A 629 5.19 6.98 -36.21
N ILE A 630 4.74 6.65 -35.00
CA ILE A 630 3.57 7.28 -34.39
C ILE A 630 3.96 8.62 -33.76
N GLU A 631 3.30 9.71 -34.15
CA GLU A 631 3.59 11.07 -33.68
C GLU A 631 2.31 11.91 -33.50
N LEU A 632 2.35 12.86 -32.57
CA LEU A 632 1.38 13.97 -32.53
C LEU A 632 1.93 15.15 -33.32
N TYR A 633 1.10 15.84 -34.10
CA TYR A 633 1.55 16.94 -34.98
C TYR A 633 0.74 18.24 -34.89
#